data_AF-A0A4D4LGT7-F1
#
_entry.id   AF-A0A4D4LGT7-F1
#
_cell.length_a   1.000
_cell.length_b   1.000
_cell.length_c   1.000
_cell.angle_alpha   90.00
_cell.angle_beta   90.00
_cell.angle_gamma   90.00
#
_symmetry.space_group_name_H-M   'P 1'
#
loop_
_entity.id
_entity.type
_entity.pdbx_description
1 polymer ?
#
loop_
_entity_poly.entity_id
_entity_poly.type
_entity_poly.pdbx_seq_one_letter_code
_entity_poly.pdbx_strand_id
1 'polypeptide(L)'
;MLLLSAERDAATPYAGAKELWHRLPGSSLVTERKAGTHGLWGGPNACVNRHVDTYLLTGKTPGRSAFCAPRPEPVPLPEPAPLPESGKQPATIPGTP
;
A
#
# COMPACT_ATOMS: atom_id res chain seq x y z
N MET A 1 -16.27 0.32 14.71
CA MET A 1 -15.60 0.72 13.46
C MET A 1 -14.27 -0.01 13.34
N LEU A 2 -13.90 -0.40 12.12
CA LEU A 2 -12.61 -1.04 11.82
C LEU A 2 -11.76 -0.13 10.92
N LEU A 3 -10.51 0.08 11.30
CA LEU A 3 -9.49 0.78 10.50
C LEU A 3 -8.41 -0.21 10.08
N LEU A 4 -7.90 -0.02 8.86
CA LEU A 4 -6.83 -0.83 8.29
C LEU A 4 -5.67 0.09 7.90
N SER A 5 -4.44 -0.31 8.16
CA SER A 5 -3.26 0.43 7.68
C SER A 5 -2.03 -0.46 7.60
N ALA A 6 -1.19 -0.23 6.59
CA ALA A 6 0.15 -0.82 6.52
C ALA A 6 1.18 0.14 7.11
N GLU A 7 2.22 -0.39 7.78
CA GLU A 7 3.24 0.43 8.45
C GLU A 7 4.00 1.39 7.52
N ARG A 8 4.13 1.05 6.23
CA ARG A 8 4.90 1.81 5.22
C ARG A 8 4.03 2.28 4.05
N ASP A 9 2.72 2.43 4.25
CA ASP A 9 1.82 2.98 3.23
C ASP A 9 2.23 4.42 2.89
N ALA A 10 2.61 4.67 1.63
CA ALA A 10 3.05 5.98 1.17
C ALA A 10 1.90 6.95 0.90
N ALA A 11 0.72 6.44 0.51
CA ALA A 11 -0.43 7.26 0.14
C ALA A 11 -1.26 7.65 1.37
N THR A 12 -1.39 6.73 2.34
CA THR A 12 -2.01 7.01 3.64
C THR A 12 -1.09 6.63 4.80
N PRO A 13 -0.15 7.51 5.20
CA PRO A 13 0.89 7.20 6.18
C PRO A 13 0.34 6.68 7.52
N TYR A 14 1.00 5.65 8.06
CA TYR A 14 0.59 4.98 9.30
C TYR A 14 0.42 5.91 10.50
N ALA A 15 1.20 6.98 10.58
CA ALA A 15 1.05 7.99 11.64
C ALA A 15 -0.34 8.66 11.62
N GLY A 16 -0.87 8.95 10.43
CA GLY A 16 -2.23 9.49 10.28
C GLY A 16 -3.29 8.48 10.68
N ALA A 17 -3.10 7.20 10.35
CA ALA A 17 -4.00 6.13 10.78
C ALA A 17 -4.04 5.98 12.32
N LYS A 18 -2.89 6.09 13.00
CA LYS A 18 -2.82 6.09 14.47
C LYS A 18 -3.53 7.29 15.08
N GLU A 19 -3.36 8.48 14.50
CA GLU A 19 -4.04 9.68 14.99
C GLU A 19 -5.56 9.57 14.84
N LEU A 20 -6.04 9.09 13.69
CA LEU A 20 -7.46 8.83 13.48
C LEU A 20 -8.01 7.79 14.47
N TRP A 21 -7.26 6.70 14.70
CA TRP A 21 -7.61 5.68 15.70
C TRP A 21 -7.69 6.25 17.12
N HIS A 22 -6.81 7.18 17.49
CA HIS A 22 -6.88 7.88 18.78
C HIS A 22 -8.09 8.81 18.89
N ARG A 23 -8.47 9.49 17.81
CA ARG A 23 -9.61 10.42 17.77
C ARG A 23 -10.97 9.76 17.63
N LEU A 24 -11.02 8.49 17.20
CA LEU A 24 -12.25 7.71 17.07
C LEU A 24 -12.35 6.67 18.19
N PRO A 25 -12.85 7.04 19.39
CA PRO A 25 -13.01 6.10 20.49
C PRO A 25 -13.95 4.95 20.10
N GLY A 26 -13.63 3.73 20.56
CA GLY A 26 -14.36 2.51 20.20
C GLY A 26 -14.02 1.94 18.82
N SER A 27 -13.06 2.55 18.10
CA SER A 27 -12.53 1.98 16.87
C SER A 27 -11.40 0.96 17.13
N SER A 28 -11.22 0.04 16.18
CA SER A 28 -10.14 -0.95 16.17
C SER A 28 -9.20 -0.69 15.00
N LEU A 29 -7.88 -0.75 15.24
CA LEU A 29 -6.88 -0.64 14.18
C LEU A 29 -6.23 -2.01 13.90
N VAL A 30 -6.36 -2.50 12.67
CA VAL A 30 -5.61 -3.67 12.19
C VAL A 30 -4.41 -3.17 11.38
N THR A 31 -3.21 -3.56 11.79
CA THR A 31 -1.97 -3.12 11.16
C THR A 31 -1.27 -4.26 10.42
N GLU A 32 -1.02 -4.10 9.13
CA GLU A 32 -0.10 -4.97 8.40
C GLU A 32 1.34 -4.47 8.61
N ARG A 33 2.14 -5.26 9.32
CA ARG A 33 3.51 -4.87 9.67
C ARG A 33 4.47 -5.08 8.52
N LYS A 34 5.49 -4.22 8.43
CA LYS A 34 6.58 -4.30 7.43
C LYS A 34 6.10 -4.30 5.96
N ALA A 35 4.85 -3.90 5.70
CA ALA A 35 4.29 -3.79 4.36
C ALA A 35 4.13 -2.33 3.95
N GLY A 36 4.19 -2.05 2.64
CA GLY A 36 3.96 -0.73 2.05
C GLY A 36 2.73 -0.64 1.15
N THR A 37 1.84 -1.63 1.22
CA THR A 37 0.65 -1.68 0.36
C THR A 37 -0.37 -0.62 0.77
N HIS A 38 -0.87 0.13 -0.21
CA HIS A 38 -2.06 0.94 -0.06
C HIS A 38 -3.30 0.13 -0.49
N GLY A 39 -4.34 0.10 0.35
CA GLY A 39 -5.51 -0.74 0.13
C GLY A 39 -5.27 -2.20 0.54
N LEU A 40 -5.58 -2.52 1.79
CA LEU A 40 -5.27 -3.82 2.42
C LEU A 40 -6.29 -4.92 2.11
N TRP A 41 -7.58 -4.57 2.07
CA TRP A 41 -8.67 -5.54 1.93
C TRP A 41 -8.80 -6.06 0.50
N GLY A 42 -9.06 -7.37 0.35
CA GLY A 42 -9.13 -8.03 -0.95
C GLY A 42 -7.77 -8.44 -1.52
N GLY A 43 -6.68 -8.14 -0.80
CA GLY A 43 -5.34 -8.63 -1.12
C GLY A 43 -5.08 -10.08 -0.64
N PRO A 44 -3.86 -10.61 -0.82
CA PRO A 44 -3.43 -11.94 -0.40
C PRO A 44 -3.22 -12.10 1.12
N ASN A 45 -3.35 -11.05 1.93
CA ASN A 45 -3.13 -11.17 3.38
C ASN A 45 -4.37 -11.76 4.08
N ALA A 46 -4.36 -13.07 4.30
CA ALA A 46 -5.47 -13.79 4.93
C ALA A 46 -5.80 -13.30 6.36
N CYS A 47 -4.81 -12.83 7.13
CA CYS A 47 -5.04 -12.28 8.46
C CYS A 47 -5.89 -11.00 8.40
N VAL A 48 -5.53 -10.08 7.50
CA VAL A 48 -6.28 -8.85 7.25
C VAL A 48 -7.70 -9.17 6.80
N ASN A 49 -7.84 -10.01 5.77
CA ASN A 49 -9.14 -10.35 5.20
C ASN A 49 -10.06 -10.97 6.25
N ARG A 50 -9.56 -11.89 7.09
CA ARG A 50 -10.35 -12.49 8.17
C ARG A 50 -10.90 -11.44 9.14
N HIS A 51 -10.13 -10.40 9.48
CA HIS A 51 -10.63 -9.32 10.34
C HIS A 51 -11.71 -8.49 9.66
N VAL A 52 -11.55 -8.18 8.38
CA VAL A 52 -12.55 -7.45 7.60
C VAL A 52 -13.83 -8.27 7.47
N ASP A 53 -13.73 -9.54 7.07
CA ASP A 53 -14.87 -10.43 6.90
C ASP A 53 -15.63 -10.61 8.22
N THR A 54 -14.91 -10.80 9.33
CA THR A 54 -15.54 -10.89 10.66
C THR A 54 -16.31 -9.61 10.99
N TYR A 55 -15.73 -8.45 10.72
CA TYR A 55 -16.38 -7.16 10.97
C TYR A 55 -17.61 -6.95 10.07
N LEU A 56 -17.51 -7.25 8.78
CA LEU A 56 -18.62 -7.08 7.84
C LEU A 56 -19.77 -8.05 8.11
N LEU A 57 -19.47 -9.30 8.47
CA LEU A 57 -20.49 -10.34 8.69
C LEU A 57 -21.13 -10.27 10.08
N THR A 58 -20.41 -9.76 11.10
CA THR A 58 -20.87 -9.85 12.50
C THR A 58 -20.82 -8.55 13.27
N GLY A 59 -20.23 -7.49 12.72
CA GLY A 59 -19.94 -6.24 13.42
C GLY A 59 -18.81 -6.31 14.46
N LYS A 60 -18.22 -7.49 14.70
CA LYS A 60 -17.18 -7.68 15.73
C LYS A 60 -15.81 -7.19 15.25
N THR A 61 -15.08 -6.53 16.15
CA THR A 61 -13.69 -6.07 15.95
C THR A 61 -12.72 -6.88 16.82
N PRO A 62 -11.41 -6.94 16.50
CA PRO A 62 -10.42 -7.69 17.29
C PRO A 62 -9.97 -6.98 18.58
N GLY A 63 -10.82 -6.14 19.19
CA GLY A 63 -10.46 -5.29 20.33
C GLY A 63 -10.01 -3.90 19.89
N ARG A 64 -9.00 -3.34 20.57
CA ARG A 64 -8.50 -1.98 20.28
C ARG A 64 -7.50 -1.98 19.12
N SER A 65 -6.67 -3.01 19.01
CA SER A 65 -5.74 -3.18 17.90
C SER A 65 -5.42 -4.64 17.65
N ALA A 66 -5.03 -4.95 16.41
CA ALA A 66 -4.50 -6.24 16.00
C ALA A 66 -3.38 -6.05 14.98
N PHE A 67 -2.49 -7.02 14.88
CA PHE A 67 -1.35 -6.95 13.97
C PHE A 67 -1.27 -8.20 13.10
N CYS A 68 -1.13 -7.99 11.80
CA CYS A 68 -0.89 -9.02 10.81
C CYS A 68 0.58 -9.01 10.37
N ALA A 69 1.10 -10.19 10.06
CA ALA A 69 2.40 -10.35 9.41
C ALA A 69 2.38 -9.73 7.99
N PRO A 70 3.54 -9.34 7.44
CA PRO A 70 3.61 -8.86 6.06
C PRO A 70 3.15 -9.94 5.08
N ARG A 71 2.44 -9.52 4.04
CA ARG A 71 2.31 -10.28 2.80
C ARG A 71 3.67 -10.48 2.10
N PRO A 72 3.79 -11.46 1.19
CA PRO A 72 4.94 -11.58 0.31
C PRO A 72 5.16 -10.30 -0.51
N GLU A 73 6.42 -9.90 -0.67
CA GLU A 73 6.78 -8.78 -1.54
C GLU A 73 6.57 -9.16 -3.01
N PRO A 74 6.26 -8.17 -3.88
CA PRO A 74 6.22 -8.41 -5.32
C PRO A 74 7.58 -8.88 -5.81
N VAL A 75 7.58 -9.91 -6.66
CA VAL A 75 8.78 -10.29 -7.40
C VAL A 75 8.90 -9.34 -8.60
N PRO A 76 10.03 -8.64 -8.77
CA PRO A 76 10.25 -7.82 -9.95
C PRO A 76 10.10 -8.66 -11.21
N LEU A 77 9.36 -8.15 -12.19
CA LEU A 77 9.38 -8.72 -13.52
C LEU A 77 10.76 -8.47 -14.14
N PRO A 78 11.22 -9.33 -15.07
CA PRO A 78 12.41 -9.05 -15.85
C PRO A 78 12.33 -7.66 -16.48
N GLU A 79 13.44 -6.94 -16.47
CA GLU A 79 13.49 -5.62 -17.06
C GLU A 79 13.14 -5.72 -18.56
N PRO A 80 12.24 -4.86 -19.08
CA PRO A 80 11.97 -4.84 -20.51
C PRO A 80 13.27 -4.60 -21.28
N ALA A 81 13.40 -5.22 -22.46
CA ALA A 81 14.53 -4.94 -23.33
C ALA A 81 14.63 -3.43 -23.59
N PRO A 82 15.84 -2.85 -23.69
CA PRO A 82 16.01 -1.43 -23.95
C PRO A 82 15.19 -1.01 -25.16
N LEU A 83 14.42 0.06 -25.02
CA LEU A 83 13.80 0.70 -26.18
C LEU A 83 14.94 1.15 -27.12
N PRO A 84 14.78 1.00 -28.45
CA PRO A 84 15.80 1.44 -29.39
C PRO A 84 16.06 2.94 -29.19
N GLU A 85 17.33 3.32 -29.07
CA GLU A 85 17.73 4.72 -28.95
C GLU A 85 17.23 5.47 -30.18
N SER A 86 16.33 6.43 -29.99
CA SER A 86 15.94 7.35 -31.06
C SER A 86 17.19 8.14 -31.45
N GLY A 87 17.77 7.78 -32.60
CA GLY A 87 19.00 8.36 -33.13
C GLY A 87 19.00 9.88 -33.01
N LYS A 88 20.03 10.41 -32.35
CA LYS A 88 20.30 11.83 -32.26
C LYS A 88 20.61 12.33 -33.68
N GLN A 89 19.63 12.93 -34.36
CA GLN A 89 19.88 13.62 -35.62
C GLN A 89 20.81 14.82 -35.31
N PRO A 90 22.02 14.91 -35.88
CA PRO A 90 22.86 16.09 -35.68
C PRO A 90 22.19 17.29 -36.35
N ALA A 91 21.98 18.36 -35.58
CA ALA A 91 21.50 19.62 -36.10
C ALA A 91 22.61 20.29 -36.92
N THR A 92 22.55 20.19 -38.25
CA THR A 92 23.36 21.00 -39.16
C THR A 92 22.74 22.39 -39.24
N ILE A 93 23.41 23.41 -38.70
CA ILE A 93 23.06 24.81 -38.90
C ILE A 93 23.63 25.24 -40.26
N PRO A 94 22.84 25.70 -41.24
CA PRO A 94 23.39 26.33 -42.44
C PRO A 94 23.95 27.70 -42.05
N GLY A 95 25.27 27.85 -42.13
CA GLY A 95 25.93 29.15 -42.07
C GLY A 95 25.70 29.91 -43.37
N THR A 96 25.23 31.14 -43.28
CA THR A 96 25.13 32.11 -44.37
C THR A 96 26.32 33.07 -44.28
N PRO A 97 27.02 33.42 -45.38
CA PRO A 97 27.70 34.71 -45.49
C PRO A 97 26.70 35.84 -45.82
#